data_AF-A0A0E0TGL5-F1
#
_entry.id   AF-A0A0E0TGL5-F1
#
_cell.length_a   1.000
_cell.length_b   1.000
_cell.length_c   1.000
_cell.angle_alpha   90.00
_cell.angle_beta   90.00
_cell.angle_gamma   90.00
#
_symmetry.space_group_name_H-M   'P 1'
#
loop_
_entity.id
_entity.type
_entity.pdbx_description
1 polymer ?
#
loop_
_entity_poly.entity_id
_entity_poly.type
_entity_poly.pdbx_seq_one_letter_code
_entity_poly.pdbx_strand_id
1 'polypeptide(L)'
;MLGFFETYVKLSEEEEQQLQREVEEMETKEKEKVLELIISYERKGRKKRLEEGIERGIQQGIKQGMKRLIRNMACKGMTAEEIAHLVDLSEEEVRRLLEE
;
A
#
# COMPACT_ATOMS: atom_id res chain seq x y z
N MET A 1 -20.99 4.82 -11.80
CA MET A 1 -20.40 5.59 -10.66
C MET A 1 -20.53 4.81 -9.33
N LEU A 2 -20.86 3.50 -9.35
CA LEU A 2 -21.10 2.71 -8.13
C LEU A 2 -20.05 1.60 -7.84
N GLY A 3 -19.11 1.35 -8.76
CA GLY A 3 -17.96 0.48 -8.55
C GLY A 3 -17.00 0.87 -7.41
N PHE A 4 -17.31 1.88 -6.60
CA PHE A 4 -16.57 2.17 -5.37
C PHE A 4 -16.81 1.11 -4.28
N PHE A 5 -18.03 0.58 -4.16
CA PHE A 5 -18.33 -0.38 -3.10
C PHE A 5 -17.48 -1.64 -3.22
N GLU A 6 -17.15 -2.11 -4.43
CA GLU A 6 -16.37 -3.34 -4.67
C GLU A 6 -15.05 -3.46 -3.90
N THR A 7 -14.39 -2.34 -3.55
CA THR A 7 -13.14 -2.38 -2.78
C THR A 7 -13.37 -2.69 -1.29
N TYR A 8 -14.53 -2.30 -0.72
CA TYR A 8 -14.81 -2.39 0.71
C TYR A 8 -15.98 -3.33 1.06
N VAL A 9 -16.87 -3.55 0.09
CA VAL A 9 -18.01 -4.47 0.11
C VAL A 9 -18.02 -5.12 -1.27
N LYS A 10 -17.59 -6.38 -1.38
CA LYS A 10 -17.64 -7.12 -2.64
C LYS A 10 -19.10 -7.40 -2.98
N LEU A 11 -19.74 -6.47 -3.70
CA LEU A 11 -21.07 -6.66 -4.23
C LEU A 11 -20.98 -7.53 -5.48
N SER A 12 -21.90 -8.47 -5.65
CA SER A 12 -22.14 -9.09 -6.95
C SER A 12 -22.76 -8.08 -7.92
N GLU A 13 -22.76 -8.39 -9.22
CA GLU A 13 -23.44 -7.56 -10.21
C GLU A 13 -24.93 -7.35 -9.87
N GLU A 14 -25.59 -8.37 -9.33
CA GLU A 14 -26.98 -8.29 -8.88
C GLU A 14 -27.16 -7.33 -7.70
N GLU A 15 -26.24 -7.35 -6.73
CA GLU A 15 -26.28 -6.47 -5.56
C GLU A 15 -25.99 -5.01 -5.95
N GLU A 16 -25.10 -4.76 -6.93
CA GLU A 16 -24.87 -3.41 -7.45
C GLU A 16 -26.10 -2.88 -8.20
N GLN A 17 -26.76 -3.71 -9.02
CA GLN A 17 -28.01 -3.33 -9.68
C GLN A 17 -29.14 -3.06 -8.68
N GLN A 18 -29.20 -3.84 -7.60
CA GLN A 18 -30.20 -3.62 -6.55
C GLN A 18 -29.95 -2.30 -5.82
N LEU A 19 -28.71 -2.02 -5.45
CA LEU A 19 -28.32 -0.75 -4.84
C LEU A 19 -28.63 0.45 -5.76
N GLN A 20 -28.42 0.29 -7.08
CA GLN A 20 -28.79 1.32 -8.07
C GLN A 20 -30.27 1.65 -8.02
N ARG A 21 -31.12 0.63 -8.06
CA ARG A 21 -32.58 0.79 -8.01
C ARG A 21 -33.03 1.47 -6.72
N GLU A 22 -32.51 1.02 -5.58
CA GLU A 22 -32.85 1.60 -4.28
C GLU A 22 -32.46 3.08 -4.19
N VAL A 23 -31.27 3.46 -4.67
CA VAL A 23 -30.82 4.86 -4.71
C VAL A 23 -31.62 5.70 -5.71
N GLU A 24 -32.16 5.10 -6.76
CA GLU A 24 -33.03 5.80 -7.73
C GLU A 24 -34.42 6.08 -7.18
N GLU A 25 -34.96 5.19 -6.35
CA GLU A 25 -36.27 5.33 -5.70
C GLU A 25 -36.28 6.27 -4.49
N MET A 26 -35.09 6.63 -3.97
CA MET A 26 -34.94 7.57 -2.84
C MET A 26 -35.45 8.98 -3.14
N GLU A 27 -35.95 9.66 -2.10
CA GLU A 27 -36.23 11.09 -2.18
C GLU A 27 -34.96 11.90 -2.48
N THR A 28 -35.09 13.00 -3.21
CA THR A 28 -33.94 13.79 -3.72
C THR A 28 -32.93 14.16 -2.63
N LYS A 29 -33.41 14.61 -1.46
CA LYS A 29 -32.53 15.02 -0.35
C LYS A 29 -31.80 13.86 0.30
N GLU A 30 -32.42 12.68 0.32
CA GLU A 30 -31.80 11.46 0.86
C GLU A 30 -30.75 10.93 -0.13
N LYS A 31 -31.11 10.89 -1.41
CA LYS A 31 -30.22 10.54 -2.52
C LYS A 31 -28.95 11.41 -2.54
N GLU A 32 -29.08 12.72 -2.37
CA GLU A 32 -27.94 13.64 -2.28
C GLU A 32 -26.98 13.29 -1.15
N LYS A 33 -27.51 12.99 0.05
CA LYS A 33 -26.69 12.59 1.21
C LYS A 33 -25.98 11.26 0.99
N VAL A 34 -26.67 10.28 0.39
CA VAL A 34 -26.06 8.98 0.05
C VAL A 34 -24.93 9.16 -0.95
N LEU A 35 -25.14 9.96 -2.00
CA LEU A 35 -24.10 10.26 -2.99
C LEU A 35 -22.90 10.98 -2.38
N GLU A 36 -23.13 11.97 -1.51
CA GLU A 36 -22.06 12.66 -0.79
C GLU A 36 -21.23 11.69 0.08
N LEU A 37 -21.92 10.77 0.77
CA LEU A 37 -21.27 9.75 1.59
C LEU A 37 -20.40 8.82 0.74
N ILE A 38 -20.93 8.33 -0.39
CA ILE A 38 -20.21 7.47 -1.34
C ILE A 38 -18.93 8.18 -1.82
N ILE A 39 -19.04 9.44 -2.28
CA ILE A 39 -17.90 10.24 -2.77
C ILE A 39 -16.87 10.44 -1.64
N SER A 40 -17.32 10.70 -0.41
CA SER A 40 -16.44 10.89 0.75
C SER A 40 -15.63 9.64 1.06
N TYR A 41 -16.26 8.47 1.13
CA TYR A 41 -15.56 7.20 1.33
C TYR A 41 -14.66 6.85 0.16
N GLU A 42 -15.05 7.16 -1.08
CA GLU A 42 -14.24 6.95 -2.28
C GLU A 42 -12.93 7.74 -2.22
N ARG A 43 -13.00 9.01 -1.85
CA ARG A 43 -11.83 9.86 -1.64
C ARG A 43 -10.95 9.33 -0.51
N LYS A 44 -11.53 8.96 0.63
CA LYS A 44 -10.79 8.39 1.77
C LYS A 44 -10.08 7.09 1.39
N GLY A 45 -10.75 6.20 0.67
CA GLY A 45 -10.20 4.92 0.26
C GLY A 45 -9.06 5.07 -0.74
N ARG A 46 -9.21 5.95 -1.74
CA ARG A 46 -8.12 6.28 -2.67
C ARG A 46 -6.90 6.85 -1.94
N LYS A 47 -7.12 7.78 -1.01
CA LYS A 47 -6.05 8.37 -0.20
C LYS A 47 -5.31 7.30 0.59
N LYS A 48 -6.04 6.46 1.34
CA LYS A 48 -5.44 5.38 2.14
C LYS A 48 -4.63 4.40 1.29
N ARG A 49 -5.17 3.96 0.14
CA ARG A 49 -4.47 3.05 -0.77
C ARG A 49 -3.19 3.67 -1.33
N LEU A 50 -3.22 4.96 -1.66
CA LEU A 50 -2.05 5.69 -2.13
C LEU A 50 -0.98 5.80 -1.03
N GLU A 51 -1.39 6.15 0.19
CA GLU A 51 -0.49 6.22 1.36
C GLU A 51 0.17 4.87 1.63
N GLU A 52 -0.60 3.78 1.68
CA GLU A 52 -0.07 2.42 1.85
C GLU A 52 0.88 2.02 0.70
N GLY A 53 0.55 2.39 -0.53
CA GLY A 53 1.39 2.13 -1.70
C GLY A 53 2.72 2.87 -1.64
N ILE A 54 2.71 4.14 -1.25
CA ILE A 54 3.90 4.97 -1.06
C ILE A 54 4.75 4.41 0.07
N GLU A 55 4.16 4.09 1.22
CA GLU A 55 4.89 3.55 2.37
C GLU A 55 5.58 2.23 2.02
N ARG A 56 4.86 1.30 1.38
CA ARG A 56 5.45 0.03 0.89
C ARG A 56 6.57 0.28 -0.11
N GLY A 57 6.38 1.22 -1.04
CA GLY A 57 7.39 1.58 -2.04
C GLY A 57 8.67 2.15 -1.40
N ILE A 58 8.53 3.04 -0.42
CA ILE A 58 9.66 3.61 0.33
C ILE A 58 10.41 2.51 1.10
N GLN A 59 9.69 1.66 1.83
CA GLN A 59 10.31 0.56 2.59
C GLN A 59 11.06 -0.42 1.68
N GLN A 60 10.47 -0.79 0.55
CA GLN A 60 11.14 -1.62 -0.45
C GLN A 60 12.38 -0.93 -1.03
N GLY A 61 12.29 0.35 -1.35
CA GLY A 61 13.41 1.15 -1.86
C GLY A 61 14.57 1.24 -0.86
N ILE A 62 14.29 1.49 0.42
CA ILE A 62 15.28 1.51 1.50
C ILE A 62 15.95 0.13 1.62
N LYS A 63 15.17 -0.96 1.67
CA LYS A 63 15.72 -2.33 1.77
C LYS A 63 16.63 -2.66 0.59
N GLN A 64 16.21 -2.36 -0.64
CA GLN A 64 17.03 -2.58 -1.84
C GLN A 64 18.29 -1.71 -1.84
N GLY A 65 18.18 -0.45 -1.42
CA GLY A 65 19.30 0.47 -1.27
C GLY A 65 20.35 -0.05 -0.28
N MET A 66 19.91 -0.51 0.89
CA MET A 66 20.77 -1.08 1.92
C MET A 66 21.49 -2.33 1.42
N LYS A 67 20.75 -3.24 0.75
CA LYS A 67 21.34 -4.44 0.15
C LYS A 67 22.42 -4.11 -0.88
N ARG A 68 22.17 -3.11 -1.74
CA ARG A 68 23.16 -2.66 -2.74
C ARG A 68 24.40 -2.05 -2.07
N LEU A 69 24.20 -1.27 -1.01
CA LEU A 69 25.29 -0.68 -0.23
C LEU A 69 26.19 -1.76 0.37
N ILE A 70 25.60 -2.73 1.07
CA ILE A 70 26.30 -3.86 1.70
C ILE A 70 27.09 -4.67 0.66
N ARG A 71 26.47 -5.02 -0.47
CA ARG A 71 27.16 -5.74 -1.57
C ARG A 71 28.34 -4.93 -2.12
N ASN A 72 28.18 -3.63 -2.31
CA ASN A 72 29.26 -2.77 -2.80
C ASN A 72 30.42 -2.69 -1.80
N MET A 73 30.15 -2.65 -0.50
CA MET A 73 31.18 -2.68 0.55
C MET A 73 31.92 -4.03 0.55
N ALA A 74 31.19 -5.14 0.47
CA ALA A 74 31.78 -6.47 0.37
C ALA A 74 32.65 -6.63 -0.88
N CYS A 75 32.20 -6.13 -2.05
CA CYS A 75 32.99 -6.11 -3.28
C CYS A 75 34.28 -5.29 -3.17
N LYS A 76 34.34 -4.32 -2.24
CA LYS A 76 35.55 -3.55 -1.94
C LYS A 76 36.49 -4.26 -0.95
N GLY A 77 36.18 -5.50 -0.57
CA GLY A 77 37.00 -6.32 0.32
C GLY A 77 36.72 -6.13 1.80
N MET A 78 35.66 -5.41 2.17
CA MET A 78 35.27 -5.26 3.58
C MET A 78 34.68 -6.57 4.10
N THR A 79 35.03 -6.91 5.33
CA THR A 79 34.50 -8.06 6.06
C THR A 79 33.07 -7.83 6.53
N ALA A 80 32.34 -8.91 6.83
CA ALA A 80 30.97 -8.80 7.35
C ALA A 80 30.91 -8.02 8.68
N GLU A 81 31.93 -8.15 9.54
CA GLU A 81 32.08 -7.43 10.81
C GLU A 81 32.25 -5.91 10.57
N GLU A 82 33.15 -5.52 9.67
CA GLU A 82 33.35 -4.09 9.33
C GLU A 82 32.09 -3.47 8.74
N ILE A 83 31.39 -4.20 7.87
CA ILE A 83 30.14 -3.72 7.26
C ILE A 83 29.07 -3.57 8.34
N ALA A 84 28.88 -4.58 9.19
CA ALA A 84 27.93 -4.58 10.30
C ALA A 84 28.10 -3.33 11.18
N HIS A 85 29.35 -3.01 11.55
CA HIS A 85 29.67 -1.80 12.31
C HIS A 85 29.34 -0.49 11.57
N LEU A 86 29.51 -0.43 10.24
CA LEU A 86 29.26 0.79 9.46
C LEU A 86 27.78 1.07 9.17
N VAL A 87 26.97 0.02 9.04
CA VAL A 87 25.54 0.16 8.69
C VAL A 87 24.61 -0.09 9.88
N ASP A 88 25.18 -0.26 11.08
CA ASP A 88 24.45 -0.51 12.33
C ASP A 88 23.51 -1.73 12.23
N LEU A 89 24.05 -2.84 11.73
CA LEU A 89 23.38 -4.14 11.63
C LEU A 89 24.20 -5.19 12.36
N SER A 90 23.58 -6.33 12.70
CA SER A 90 24.35 -7.50 13.13
C SER A 90 25.08 -8.16 11.95
N GLU A 91 26.20 -8.82 12.24
CA GLU A 91 26.91 -9.62 11.23
C GLU A 91 26.01 -10.67 10.56
N GLU A 92 25.10 -11.28 11.31
CA GLU A 92 24.15 -12.26 10.79
C GLU A 92 23.21 -11.64 9.74
N GLU A 93 22.70 -10.44 10.00
CA GLU A 93 21.86 -9.72 9.05
C GLU A 93 22.61 -9.31 7.79
N VAL A 94 23.88 -8.89 7.94
CA VAL A 94 24.77 -8.59 6.80
C VAL A 94 24.99 -9.84 5.95
N ARG A 95 25.28 -11.00 6.56
CA ARG A 95 25.46 -12.27 5.83
C ARG A 95 24.19 -12.69 5.10
N ARG A 96 23.04 -12.64 5.77
CA ARG A 96 21.73 -12.92 5.14
C ARG A 96 21.47 -12.02 3.93
N LEU A 97 21.76 -10.73 4.03
CA LEU A 97 21.56 -9.76 2.92
C LEU A 97 22.55 -9.97 1.76
N LEU A 98 23.70 -10.58 2.00
CA LEU A 98 24.67 -10.97 0.98
C LEU A 98 24.30 -12.28 0.26
N GLU A 99 23.61 -13.20 0.96
CA GLU A 99 23.17 -14.50 0.44
C GLU A 99 21.87 -14.42 -0.40
N GLU A 100 20.94 -13.52 -0.04
CA GLU A 100 19.79 -13.17 -0.89
C GLU A 100 20.24 -12.51 -2.21
#